data_AF-A0A1F6KCF4-F1
#
_entry.id   AF-A0A1F6KCF4-F1
#
_cell.length_a   1.000
_cell.length_b   1.000
_cell.length_c   1.000
_cell.angle_alpha   90.00
_cell.angle_beta   90.00
_cell.angle_gamma   90.00
#
_symmetry.space_group_name_H-M   'P 1'
#
loop_
_entity.id
_entity.type
_entity.pdbx_description
1 polymer ?
#
loop_
_entity_poly.entity_id
_entity_poly.type
_entity_poly.pdbx_seq_one_letter_code
_entity_poly.pdbx_strand_id
1 'polypeptide(L)'
;MASNKYLKLKNKWVDKHRRISESLWTKHKKHLNWLSENSKQLAVGSLGSLILISSPGAQNLNPNQTVKTEEQSLIDKSTFLITDLKNILPSEIRPLTSDEEASVSAVLSRDFNMNVRPEIEEKRLNRSYGLIGAEQHLARYPGDTMSSHFDSQEETSLYYSSGMAPGLGAWRYFANSKESMTEEENLREKYYIAVQTFLAKDFSQRFAEYRDFFRFRKMLLVNPDNGRAIVTAIGDAGPAAWTGKHLGGSPEVMSYLERYDGAQRGPVLYFFIDDPENKIPLGPVK
;
A
#
# COMPACT_ATOMS: atom_id res chain seq x y z
N MET A 1 34.16 -4.92 -36.44
CA MET A 1 34.05 -5.06 -34.96
C MET A 1 32.67 -4.69 -34.37
N ALA A 2 31.62 -4.38 -35.17
CA ALA A 2 30.28 -4.02 -34.63
C ALA A 2 29.38 -5.23 -34.27
N SER A 3 29.65 -6.41 -34.84
CA SER A 3 28.82 -7.63 -34.70
C SER A 3 28.75 -8.17 -33.25
N ASN A 4 29.87 -8.17 -32.52
CA ASN A 4 29.94 -8.74 -31.17
C ASN A 4 29.19 -7.90 -30.11
N LYS A 5 29.22 -6.56 -30.25
CA LYS A 5 28.48 -5.64 -29.36
C LYS A 5 26.96 -5.75 -29.59
N TYR A 6 26.54 -5.88 -30.84
CA TYR A 6 25.13 -6.12 -31.20
C TYR A 6 24.62 -7.45 -30.64
N LEU A 7 25.39 -8.53 -30.81
CA LEU A 7 25.03 -9.86 -30.29
C LEU A 7 24.87 -9.84 -28.75
N LYS A 8 25.79 -9.15 -28.06
CA LYS A 8 25.75 -9.00 -26.59
C LYS A 8 24.54 -8.18 -26.13
N LEU A 9 24.17 -7.13 -26.85
CA LEU A 9 22.98 -6.32 -26.55
C LEU A 9 21.70 -7.10 -26.81
N LYS A 10 21.62 -7.81 -27.94
CA LYS A 10 20.51 -8.71 -28.27
C LYS A 10 20.31 -9.75 -27.16
N ASN A 11 21.37 -10.43 -26.74
CA ASN A 11 21.29 -11.46 -25.69
C ASN A 11 20.86 -10.85 -24.35
N LYS A 12 21.41 -9.70 -23.95
CA LYS A 12 20.95 -8.98 -22.75
C LYS A 12 19.48 -8.59 -22.80
N TRP A 13 19.00 -8.14 -23.97
CA TRP A 13 17.60 -7.76 -24.16
C TRP A 13 16.68 -8.97 -24.08
N VAL A 14 17.04 -10.09 -24.72
CA VAL A 14 16.32 -11.36 -24.65
C VAL A 14 16.27 -11.89 -23.21
N ASP A 15 17.40 -11.87 -22.49
CA ASP A 15 17.45 -12.32 -21.09
C ASP A 15 16.66 -11.41 -20.14
N LYS A 16 16.61 -10.10 -20.41
CA LYS A 16 15.79 -9.16 -19.64
C LYS A 16 14.30 -9.43 -19.93
N HIS A 17 13.93 -9.59 -21.19
CA HIS A 17 12.56 -9.88 -21.59
C HIS A 17 12.07 -11.21 -21.00
N ARG A 18 12.90 -12.26 -21.06
CA ARG A 18 12.63 -13.55 -20.43
C ARG A 18 12.42 -13.43 -18.93
N ARG A 19 13.31 -12.73 -18.21
CA ARG A 19 13.16 -12.53 -16.76
C ARG A 19 11.92 -11.73 -16.38
N ILE A 20 11.58 -10.71 -17.16
CA ILE A 20 10.35 -9.93 -16.96
C ILE A 20 9.13 -10.82 -17.22
N SER A 21 9.14 -11.60 -18.30
CA SER A 21 8.06 -12.53 -18.63
C SER A 21 7.89 -13.60 -17.57
N GLU A 22 8.98 -14.24 -17.13
CA GLU A 22 8.99 -15.20 -16.03
C GLU A 22 8.52 -14.56 -14.71
N SER A 23 8.97 -13.35 -14.37
CA SER A 23 8.50 -12.64 -13.17
C SER A 23 7.03 -12.26 -13.26
N LEU A 24 6.55 -11.81 -14.41
CA LEU A 24 5.14 -11.46 -14.61
C LEU A 24 4.28 -12.72 -14.56
N TRP A 25 4.70 -13.78 -15.25
CA TRP A 25 4.00 -15.05 -15.26
C TRP A 25 4.00 -15.72 -13.89
N THR A 26 5.09 -15.67 -13.13
CA THR A 26 5.14 -16.26 -11.77
C THR A 26 4.30 -15.46 -10.78
N LYS A 27 4.40 -14.12 -10.78
CA LYS A 27 3.64 -13.25 -9.86
C LYS A 27 2.16 -13.16 -10.19
N HIS A 28 1.80 -13.19 -11.47
CA HIS A 28 0.43 -12.94 -11.93
C HIS A 28 -0.18 -14.13 -12.70
N LYS A 29 0.38 -15.34 -12.55
CA LYS A 29 -0.05 -16.57 -13.25
C LYS A 29 -1.57 -16.75 -13.27
N LYS A 30 -2.19 -16.58 -12.11
CA LYS A 30 -3.63 -16.81 -11.91
C LYS A 30 -4.47 -15.75 -12.65
N HIS A 31 -4.06 -14.49 -12.64
CA HIS A 31 -4.73 -13.41 -13.37
C HIS A 31 -4.58 -13.56 -14.88
N LEU A 32 -3.39 -13.95 -15.35
CA LEU A 32 -3.12 -14.17 -16.77
C LEU A 32 -3.88 -15.41 -17.31
N ASN A 33 -3.97 -16.48 -16.52
CA ASN A 33 -4.79 -17.65 -16.86
C ASN A 33 -6.28 -17.28 -16.96
N TRP A 34 -6.81 -16.55 -15.99
CA TRP A 34 -8.20 -16.09 -16.04
C TRP A 34 -8.47 -15.16 -17.23
N LEU A 35 -7.55 -14.24 -17.54
CA LEU A 35 -7.64 -13.37 -18.72
C LEU A 35 -7.64 -14.18 -20.02
N SER A 36 -6.82 -15.22 -20.11
CA SER A 36 -6.81 -16.13 -21.26
C SER A 36 -8.15 -16.84 -21.43
N GLU A 37 -8.72 -17.34 -20.33
CA GLU A 37 -10.01 -18.04 -20.29
C GLU A 37 -11.22 -17.12 -20.56
N ASN A 38 -11.13 -15.83 -20.24
CA ASN A 38 -12.22 -14.85 -20.36
C ASN A 38 -12.00 -13.81 -21.48
N SER A 39 -11.03 -14.07 -22.36
CA SER A 39 -10.57 -13.18 -23.44
C SER A 39 -11.66 -12.68 -24.41
N LYS A 40 -12.81 -13.37 -24.50
CA LYS A 40 -13.94 -12.97 -25.35
C LYS A 40 -14.65 -11.69 -24.88
N GLN A 41 -14.51 -11.29 -23.62
CA GLN A 41 -15.19 -10.12 -23.04
C GLN A 41 -14.30 -8.88 -22.86
N LEU A 42 -12.98 -9.03 -23.01
CA LEU A 42 -11.99 -8.01 -22.62
C LEU A 42 -11.21 -7.42 -23.80
N ALA A 43 -11.70 -7.61 -25.02
CA ALA A 43 -11.08 -7.15 -26.26
C ALA A 43 -11.28 -5.64 -26.53
N VAL A 44 -10.94 -4.77 -25.57
CA VAL A 44 -10.94 -3.32 -25.75
C VAL A 44 -9.65 -2.74 -25.14
N GLY A 45 -8.74 -2.28 -25.99
CA GLY A 45 -7.57 -1.45 -25.60
C GLY A 45 -6.30 -2.21 -25.21
N SER A 46 -5.38 -1.50 -24.54
CA SER A 46 -3.98 -1.88 -24.24
C SER A 46 -3.77 -3.23 -23.53
N LEU A 47 -4.83 -3.83 -22.99
CA LEU A 47 -4.83 -5.17 -22.41
C LEU A 47 -4.72 -6.29 -23.46
N GLY A 48 -5.18 -6.06 -24.71
CA GLY A 48 -5.06 -7.05 -25.79
C GLY A 48 -3.62 -7.35 -26.20
N SER A 49 -2.74 -6.34 -26.14
CA SER A 49 -1.31 -6.47 -26.45
C SER A 49 -0.58 -7.40 -25.48
N LEU A 50 -1.01 -7.43 -24.21
CA LEU A 50 -0.44 -8.30 -23.17
C LEU A 50 -0.87 -9.77 -23.34
N ILE A 51 -2.07 -10.02 -23.89
CA ILE A 51 -2.58 -11.37 -24.18
C ILE A 51 -1.73 -12.03 -25.28
N LEU A 52 -1.36 -11.29 -26.33
CA LEU A 52 -0.55 -11.82 -27.44
C LEU A 52 0.89 -12.17 -27.02
N ILE A 53 1.42 -11.54 -25.98
CA ILE A 53 2.81 -11.74 -25.52
C ILE A 53 2.89 -12.88 -24.49
N SER A 54 1.78 -13.29 -23.87
CA SER A 54 1.77 -14.19 -22.71
C SER A 54 1.30 -15.63 -22.99
N SER A 55 0.90 -15.98 -24.22
CA SER A 55 0.39 -17.32 -24.51
C SER A 55 1.28 -18.11 -25.49
N PRO A 56 2.12 -19.03 -25.00
CA PRO A 56 2.61 -20.14 -25.79
C PRO A 56 1.58 -21.29 -25.71
N GLY A 57 0.78 -21.47 -26.77
CA GLY A 57 -0.01 -22.69 -26.98
C GLY A 57 -1.42 -22.69 -26.39
N ALA A 58 -2.31 -21.87 -26.94
CA ALA A 58 -3.76 -22.02 -26.72
C ALA A 58 -4.32 -23.10 -27.65
N GLN A 59 -4.22 -24.37 -27.26
CA GLN A 59 -5.08 -25.44 -27.78
C GLN A 59 -5.49 -26.36 -26.62
N ASN A 60 -6.82 -26.59 -26.54
CA ASN A 60 -7.56 -27.46 -25.62
C ASN A 60 -8.09 -26.81 -24.33
N LEU A 61 -9.26 -26.19 -24.44
CA LEU A 61 -10.15 -25.90 -23.31
C LEU A 61 -11.19 -27.02 -23.21
N ASN A 62 -11.24 -27.69 -22.07
CA ASN A 62 -12.29 -28.62 -21.68
C ASN A 62 -13.09 -27.95 -20.54
N PRO A 63 -14.40 -27.67 -20.69
CA PRO A 63 -15.19 -27.08 -19.63
C PRO A 63 -15.82 -28.20 -18.82
N ASN A 64 -15.34 -28.42 -17.60
CA ASN A 64 -16.16 -28.84 -16.44
C ASN A 64 -15.24 -29.18 -15.28
N GLN A 65 -15.16 -28.26 -14.30
CA GLN A 65 -15.08 -28.57 -12.87
C GLN A 65 -15.22 -27.26 -12.09
N THR A 66 -16.46 -26.95 -11.68
CA THR A 66 -16.75 -25.93 -10.68
C THR A 66 -16.44 -26.50 -9.29
N VAL A 67 -15.25 -26.22 -8.80
CA VAL A 67 -14.95 -26.21 -7.37
C VAL A 67 -14.52 -24.78 -7.05
N LYS A 68 -15.40 -24.01 -6.40
CA LYS A 68 -15.08 -22.65 -5.94
C LYS A 68 -14.13 -22.76 -4.75
N THR A 69 -12.85 -22.66 -5.00
CA THR A 69 -11.82 -22.53 -3.95
C THR A 69 -11.87 -21.11 -3.39
N GLU A 70 -11.59 -20.92 -2.09
CA GLU A 70 -11.54 -19.60 -1.42
C GLU A 70 -10.69 -18.57 -2.19
N GLU A 71 -9.65 -19.01 -2.87
CA GLU A 71 -8.79 -18.17 -3.72
C GLU A 71 -9.49 -17.57 -4.95
N GLN A 72 -10.49 -18.24 -5.53
CA GLN A 72 -11.28 -17.67 -6.64
C GLN A 72 -12.18 -16.53 -6.14
N SER A 73 -12.66 -16.59 -4.90
CA SER A 73 -13.45 -15.51 -4.29
C SER A 73 -12.62 -14.26 -3.99
N LEU A 74 -11.32 -14.43 -3.67
CA LEU A 74 -10.39 -13.33 -3.42
C LEU A 74 -10.01 -12.58 -4.71
N ILE A 75 -9.92 -13.28 -5.84
CA ILE A 75 -9.65 -12.69 -7.16
C ILE A 75 -10.85 -11.88 -7.66
N ASP A 76 -12.07 -12.33 -7.34
CA ASP A 76 -13.31 -11.63 -7.69
C ASP A 76 -13.43 -10.31 -6.90
N LYS A 77 -13.26 -10.35 -5.57
CA LYS A 77 -13.36 -9.17 -4.69
C LYS A 77 -12.36 -8.07 -5.03
N SER A 78 -11.09 -8.41 -5.28
CA SER A 78 -10.08 -7.38 -5.60
C SER A 78 -10.34 -6.73 -6.95
N THR A 79 -10.88 -7.46 -7.93
CA THR A 79 -11.22 -6.92 -9.24
C THR A 79 -12.41 -5.95 -9.16
N PHE A 80 -13.43 -6.27 -8.36
CA PHE A 80 -14.55 -5.36 -8.11
C PHE A 80 -14.11 -4.10 -7.36
N LEU A 81 -13.32 -4.24 -6.29
CA LEU A 81 -12.77 -3.10 -5.56
C LEU A 81 -12.00 -2.16 -6.49
N ILE A 82 -11.06 -2.69 -7.29
CA ILE A 82 -10.25 -1.88 -8.21
C ILE A 82 -11.13 -1.19 -9.26
N THR A 83 -12.17 -1.88 -9.75
CA THR A 83 -13.08 -1.33 -10.77
C THR A 83 -13.93 -0.20 -10.19
N ASP A 84 -14.52 -0.43 -9.01
CA ASP A 84 -15.33 0.57 -8.31
C ASP A 84 -14.50 1.81 -7.99
N LEU A 85 -13.27 1.63 -7.47
CA LEU A 85 -12.38 2.75 -7.19
C LEU A 85 -11.97 3.50 -8.46
N LYS A 86 -11.66 2.82 -9.57
CA LYS A 86 -11.30 3.48 -10.84
C LYS A 86 -12.43 4.32 -11.42
N ASN A 87 -13.69 3.96 -11.17
CA ASN A 87 -14.84 4.72 -11.63
C ASN A 87 -15.08 5.99 -10.81
N ILE A 88 -14.58 6.03 -9.57
CA ILE A 88 -14.76 7.17 -8.65
C ILE A 88 -13.53 8.09 -8.68
N LEU A 89 -12.32 7.53 -8.75
CA LEU A 89 -11.09 8.28 -8.60
C LEU A 89 -10.78 9.15 -9.83
N PRO A 90 -10.24 10.35 -9.63
CA PRO A 90 -9.79 11.19 -10.73
C PRO A 90 -8.61 10.57 -11.48
N SER A 91 -8.51 10.88 -12.78
CA SER A 91 -7.40 10.45 -13.63
C SER A 91 -6.04 11.01 -13.19
N GLU A 92 -6.04 12.16 -12.52
CA GLU A 92 -4.86 12.80 -11.95
C GLU A 92 -4.93 12.85 -10.42
N ILE A 93 -3.77 12.78 -9.77
CA ILE A 93 -3.69 12.77 -8.31
C ILE A 93 -3.94 14.18 -7.76
N ARG A 94 -5.17 14.40 -7.27
CA ARG A 94 -5.62 15.61 -6.59
C ARG A 94 -6.38 15.27 -5.31
N PRO A 95 -6.67 16.24 -4.41
CA PRO A 95 -7.60 16.00 -3.31
C PRO A 95 -8.95 15.53 -3.88
N LEU A 96 -9.58 14.59 -3.18
CA LEU A 96 -10.92 14.13 -3.52
C LEU A 96 -11.95 15.20 -3.13
N THR A 97 -13.03 15.29 -3.89
CA THR A 97 -14.22 16.07 -3.49
C THR A 97 -14.97 15.34 -2.39
N SER A 98 -15.87 16.03 -1.67
CA SER A 98 -16.68 15.40 -0.62
C SER A 98 -17.51 14.21 -1.14
N ASP A 99 -18.03 14.29 -2.36
CA ASP A 99 -18.81 13.22 -2.99
C ASP A 99 -17.92 12.02 -3.37
N GLU A 100 -16.70 12.28 -3.87
CA GLU A 100 -15.70 11.25 -4.15
C GLU A 100 -15.26 10.56 -2.85
N GLU A 101 -15.01 11.32 -1.78
CA GLU A 101 -14.66 10.78 -0.47
C GLU A 101 -15.78 9.91 0.11
N ALA A 102 -17.03 10.35 0.03
CA ALA A 102 -18.18 9.59 0.49
C ALA A 102 -18.34 8.28 -0.31
N SER A 103 -18.17 8.34 -1.62
CA SER A 103 -18.27 7.18 -2.50
C SER A 103 -17.15 6.17 -2.24
N VAL A 104 -15.90 6.64 -2.11
CA VAL A 104 -14.75 5.79 -1.75
C VAL A 104 -14.94 5.19 -0.36
N SER A 105 -15.34 6.00 0.63
CA SER A 105 -15.62 5.53 1.99
C SER A 105 -16.66 4.41 2.03
N ALA A 106 -17.73 4.52 1.23
CA ALA A 106 -18.75 3.47 1.13
C ALA A 106 -18.19 2.18 0.51
N VAL A 107 -17.41 2.27 -0.56
CA VAL A 107 -16.74 1.12 -1.20
C VAL A 107 -15.78 0.44 -0.21
N LEU A 108 -14.89 1.21 0.41
CA LEU A 108 -13.91 0.69 1.38
C LEU A 108 -14.58 0.07 2.60
N SER A 109 -15.64 0.69 3.12
CA SER A 109 -16.37 0.16 4.28
C SER A 109 -17.06 -1.16 3.96
N ARG A 110 -17.65 -1.26 2.77
CA ARG A 110 -18.29 -2.49 2.27
C ARG A 110 -17.27 -3.61 2.09
N ASP A 111 -16.15 -3.33 1.42
CA ASP A 111 -15.21 -4.37 1.00
C ASP A 111 -14.37 -4.90 2.17
N PHE A 112 -14.01 -4.05 3.12
CA PHE A 112 -13.19 -4.43 4.28
C PHE A 112 -13.99 -4.68 5.56
N ASN A 113 -15.31 -4.47 5.54
CA ASN A 113 -16.18 -4.59 6.71
C ASN A 113 -15.69 -3.76 7.90
N MET A 114 -15.33 -2.50 7.63
CA MET A 114 -14.83 -1.53 8.61
C MET A 114 -15.59 -0.21 8.45
N ASN A 115 -15.74 0.56 9.53
CA ASN A 115 -16.31 1.90 9.43
C ASN A 115 -15.20 2.89 8.99
N VAL A 116 -15.06 3.06 7.67
CA VAL A 116 -13.99 3.88 7.06
C VAL A 116 -14.52 5.27 6.77
N ARG A 117 -13.87 6.33 7.29
CA ARG A 117 -14.35 7.72 7.17
C ARG A 117 -13.24 8.70 6.76
N PRO A 118 -13.56 9.74 5.97
CA PRO A 118 -12.60 10.82 5.67
C PRO A 118 -12.40 11.77 6.86
N GLU A 119 -13.34 11.78 7.81
CA GLU A 119 -13.39 12.70 8.95
C GLU A 119 -14.00 12.00 10.18
N ILE A 120 -13.47 12.31 11.36
CA ILE A 120 -14.00 11.91 12.66
C ILE A 120 -13.96 13.12 13.59
N GLU A 121 -15.07 13.41 14.30
CA GLU A 121 -15.17 14.55 15.23
C GLU A 121 -14.74 15.90 14.60
N GLU A 122 -15.17 16.15 13.37
CA GLU A 122 -14.82 17.36 12.59
C GLU A 122 -13.31 17.51 12.28
N LYS A 123 -12.51 16.47 12.56
CA LYS A 123 -11.07 16.44 12.31
C LYS A 123 -10.79 15.57 11.09
N ARG A 124 -10.07 16.15 10.13
CA ARG A 124 -9.67 15.50 8.89
C ARG A 124 -8.27 15.92 8.45
N LEU A 125 -7.64 15.11 7.62
CA LEU A 125 -6.45 15.51 6.88
C LEU A 125 -6.83 16.45 5.72
N ASN A 126 -5.83 17.15 5.20
CA ASN A 126 -5.97 18.03 4.03
C ASN A 126 -6.32 17.28 2.73
N ARG A 127 -6.19 15.95 2.73
CA ARG A 127 -6.54 15.05 1.62
C ARG A 127 -6.64 13.60 2.12
N SER A 128 -7.28 12.75 1.32
CA SER A 128 -7.48 11.31 1.51
C SER A 128 -6.98 10.46 0.33
N TYR A 129 -6.48 11.12 -0.73
CA TYR A 129 -5.83 10.51 -1.88
C TYR A 129 -4.53 11.27 -2.19
N GLY A 130 -3.44 10.53 -2.42
CA GLY A 130 -2.14 11.16 -2.56
C GLY A 130 -1.00 10.19 -2.78
N LEU A 131 0.21 10.74 -2.86
CA LEU A 131 1.43 9.99 -3.12
C LEU A 131 2.10 9.59 -1.80
N ILE A 132 2.21 8.29 -1.55
CA ILE A 132 3.03 7.74 -0.47
C ILE A 132 4.47 7.61 -0.94
N GLY A 133 5.43 7.77 -0.04
CA GLY A 133 6.82 7.37 -0.27
C GLY A 133 7.38 6.58 0.90
N ALA A 134 8.52 5.92 0.66
CA ALA A 134 9.19 5.17 1.71
C ALA A 134 9.81 6.07 2.77
N GLU A 135 9.63 5.65 4.02
CA GLU A 135 10.28 6.19 5.21
C GLU A 135 11.23 5.15 5.82
N GLN A 136 12.03 5.58 6.78
CA GLN A 136 12.91 4.71 7.57
C GLN A 136 12.18 4.15 8.78
N HIS A 137 12.78 3.20 9.51
CA HIS A 137 12.25 2.78 10.80
C HIS A 137 12.31 3.92 11.82
N LEU A 138 11.36 3.93 12.74
CA LEU A 138 11.35 4.86 13.87
C LEU A 138 11.86 4.17 15.13
N ALA A 139 12.60 4.90 15.96
CA ALA A 139 13.10 4.34 17.20
C ALA A 139 11.91 4.03 18.14
N ARG A 140 11.78 2.76 18.55
CA ARG A 140 10.64 2.31 19.37
C ARG A 140 10.77 2.75 20.83
N TYR A 141 11.98 2.79 21.35
CA TYR A 141 12.32 3.14 22.73
C TYR A 141 13.73 3.77 22.81
N PRO A 142 14.12 4.42 23.92
CA PRO A 142 15.47 4.92 24.10
C PRO A 142 16.55 3.83 23.96
N GLY A 143 17.44 3.99 22.98
CA GLY A 143 18.50 3.01 22.70
C GLY A 143 18.12 1.91 21.70
N ASP A 144 16.94 1.99 21.07
CA ASP A 144 16.60 1.14 19.93
C ASP A 144 17.53 1.42 18.75
N THR A 145 18.00 0.36 18.09
CA THR A 145 18.97 0.41 16.99
C THR A 145 18.60 -0.61 15.93
N MET A 146 19.06 -0.44 14.69
CA MET A 146 18.82 -1.43 13.64
C MET A 146 19.27 -2.86 14.01
N SER A 147 20.28 -3.01 14.88
CA SER A 147 20.74 -4.32 15.36
C SER A 147 19.82 -4.98 16.38
N SER A 148 18.95 -4.21 17.04
CA SER A 148 17.99 -4.68 18.04
C SER A 148 16.53 -4.46 17.64
N HIS A 149 16.31 -3.90 16.45
CA HIS A 149 15.00 -3.46 15.98
C HIS A 149 14.06 -4.59 15.62
N PHE A 150 14.58 -5.68 15.05
CA PHE A 150 13.80 -6.80 14.56
C PHE A 150 13.83 -7.99 15.52
N ASP A 151 12.69 -8.68 15.62
CA ASP A 151 12.57 -9.89 16.44
C ASP A 151 12.95 -11.16 15.66
N SER A 152 13.08 -11.06 14.33
CA SER A 152 13.41 -12.19 13.46
C SER A 152 14.51 -11.88 12.44
N GLN A 153 15.27 -12.91 12.07
CA GLN A 153 16.28 -12.84 11.01
C GLN A 153 15.65 -12.59 9.63
N GLU A 154 14.41 -13.04 9.42
CA GLU A 154 13.68 -12.84 8.17
C GLU A 154 13.37 -11.36 7.96
N GLU A 155 12.77 -10.70 8.94
CA GLU A 155 12.49 -9.26 8.89
C GLU A 155 13.76 -8.44 8.77
N THR A 156 14.80 -8.82 9.53
CA THR A 156 16.13 -8.20 9.40
C THR A 156 16.62 -8.27 7.95
N SER A 157 16.52 -9.42 7.31
CA SER A 157 17.00 -9.61 5.93
C SER A 157 16.20 -8.78 4.92
N LEU A 158 14.91 -8.54 5.18
CA LEU A 158 14.03 -7.78 4.31
C LEU A 158 14.16 -6.25 4.50
N TYR A 159 14.22 -5.78 5.75
CA TYR A 159 13.99 -4.38 6.07
C TYR A 159 15.18 -3.65 6.70
N TYR A 160 16.24 -4.36 7.09
CA TYR A 160 17.42 -3.72 7.72
C TYR A 160 18.07 -2.64 6.84
N SER A 161 18.03 -2.79 5.51
CA SER A 161 18.60 -1.82 4.58
C SER A 161 17.87 -0.48 4.50
N SER A 162 16.63 -0.40 5.03
CA SER A 162 15.87 0.85 5.12
C SER A 162 16.44 1.82 6.17
N GLY A 163 17.19 1.29 7.14
CA GLY A 163 17.83 2.06 8.20
C GLY A 163 16.85 2.63 9.22
N MET A 164 17.41 3.35 10.19
CA MET A 164 16.69 4.04 11.27
C MET A 164 16.69 5.55 10.98
N ALA A 165 15.57 6.21 11.22
CA ALA A 165 15.47 7.65 11.14
C ALA A 165 16.50 8.33 12.08
N PRO A 166 17.19 9.40 11.63
CA PRO A 166 18.19 10.07 12.45
C PRO A 166 17.58 10.84 13.64
N GLY A 167 16.29 11.21 13.54
CA GLY A 167 15.53 11.88 14.58
C GLY A 167 14.39 11.02 15.09
N LEU A 168 13.76 11.47 16.16
CA LEU A 168 12.51 10.87 16.63
C LEU A 168 11.35 11.36 15.76
N GLY A 169 10.35 10.51 15.58
CA GLY A 169 9.08 10.93 15.00
C GLY A 169 8.34 11.94 15.90
N ALA A 170 7.26 12.50 15.39
CA ALA A 170 6.42 13.51 16.03
C ALA A 170 5.92 13.09 17.42
N TRP A 171 5.74 11.79 17.64
CA TRP A 171 5.27 11.22 18.90
C TRP A 171 6.38 10.73 19.81
N ARG A 172 7.64 10.98 19.46
CA ARG A 172 8.85 10.50 20.13
C ARG A 172 8.97 8.98 20.07
N TYR A 173 9.14 8.33 21.22
CA TYR A 173 9.20 6.87 21.33
C TYR A 173 7.81 6.27 21.47
N PHE A 174 7.67 5.00 21.07
CA PHE A 174 6.45 4.22 21.25
C PHE A 174 6.35 3.68 22.69
N ALA A 175 7.49 3.33 23.31
CA ALA A 175 7.59 2.95 24.71
C ALA A 175 8.72 3.69 25.44
N ASN A 176 8.67 3.68 26.78
CA ASN A 176 9.66 4.35 27.62
C ASN A 176 10.99 3.58 27.73
N SER A 177 10.97 2.28 27.44
CA SER A 177 12.09 1.36 27.56
C SER A 177 11.81 0.10 26.73
N LYS A 178 12.84 -0.73 26.51
CA LYS A 178 12.69 -2.03 25.85
C LYS A 178 11.76 -2.95 26.65
N GLU A 179 11.88 -2.92 27.97
CA GLU A 179 11.13 -3.77 28.89
C GLU A 179 9.64 -3.43 28.93
N SER A 180 9.29 -2.18 28.61
CA SER A 180 7.90 -1.71 28.53
C SER A 180 7.28 -1.87 27.14
N MET A 181 8.00 -2.41 26.15
CA MET A 181 7.45 -2.65 24.82
C MET A 181 6.39 -3.75 24.88
N THR A 182 5.23 -3.47 24.28
CA THR A 182 4.23 -4.49 23.99
C THR A 182 4.18 -4.76 22.48
N GLU A 183 3.46 -5.81 22.12
CA GLU A 183 3.17 -6.11 20.72
C GLU A 183 2.44 -4.97 20.03
N GLU A 184 1.62 -4.20 20.75
CA GLU A 184 0.93 -3.05 20.16
C GLU A 184 1.92 -1.95 19.73
N GLU A 185 2.94 -1.64 20.55
CA GLU A 185 3.97 -0.69 20.16
C GLU A 185 4.82 -1.19 18.99
N ASN A 186 5.16 -2.48 18.98
CA ASN A 186 5.84 -3.11 17.84
C ASN A 186 5.04 -2.97 16.56
N LEU A 187 3.74 -3.31 16.60
CA LEU A 187 2.87 -3.21 15.43
C LEU A 187 2.60 -1.77 15.00
N ARG A 188 2.52 -0.82 15.94
CA ARG A 188 2.36 0.61 15.63
C ARG A 188 3.56 1.16 14.87
N GLU A 189 4.78 0.76 15.23
CA GLU A 189 5.97 1.11 14.46
C GLU A 189 5.98 0.33 13.15
N LYS A 190 5.90 -1.00 13.17
CA LYS A 190 5.94 -1.82 11.97
C LYS A 190 4.94 -1.38 10.89
N TYR A 191 3.73 -1.00 11.29
CA TYR A 191 2.68 -0.54 10.39
C TYR A 191 2.38 0.95 10.55
N TYR A 192 3.42 1.78 10.67
CA TYR A 192 3.26 3.22 10.77
C TYR A 192 3.12 3.92 9.41
N ILE A 193 2.42 5.05 9.45
CA ILE A 193 2.43 6.07 8.40
C ILE A 193 2.80 7.43 8.98
N ALA A 194 3.46 8.24 8.15
CA ALA A 194 3.66 9.66 8.37
C ALA A 194 2.63 10.45 7.55
N VAL A 195 1.83 11.29 8.20
CA VAL A 195 0.81 12.13 7.56
C VAL A 195 1.06 13.62 7.80
N GLN A 196 0.62 14.47 6.88
CA GLN A 196 0.75 15.93 6.98
C GLN A 196 -0.25 16.54 7.99
N THR A 197 -0.19 16.11 9.25
CA THR A 197 -1.10 16.57 10.32
C THR A 197 -1.14 18.09 10.45
N PHE A 198 0.01 18.74 10.29
CA PHE A 198 0.17 20.19 10.35
C PHE A 198 -0.54 20.97 9.23
N LEU A 199 -1.03 20.28 8.19
CA LEU A 199 -1.87 20.88 7.15
C LEU A 199 -3.37 20.66 7.41
N ALA A 200 -3.74 19.92 8.45
CA ALA A 200 -5.13 19.81 8.85
C ALA A 200 -5.69 21.18 9.24
N LYS A 201 -6.96 21.42 8.89
CA LYS A 201 -7.65 22.65 9.25
C LYS A 201 -7.65 22.80 10.78
N ASP A 202 -7.37 24.00 11.26
CA ASP A 202 -7.34 24.37 12.68
C ASP A 202 -6.21 23.74 13.53
N PHE A 203 -5.25 23.03 12.91
CA PHE A 203 -4.16 22.36 13.63
C PHE A 203 -3.32 23.33 14.48
N SER A 204 -2.99 24.52 13.97
CA SER A 204 -2.16 25.48 14.71
C SER A 204 -2.91 26.16 15.85
N GLN A 205 -4.24 26.31 15.73
CA GLN A 205 -5.10 26.91 16.74
C GLN A 205 -5.48 25.91 17.84
N ARG A 206 -5.61 24.62 17.50
CA ARG A 206 -6.06 23.53 18.39
C ARG A 206 -5.00 22.44 18.52
N PHE A 207 -3.73 22.85 18.61
CA PHE A 207 -2.57 21.94 18.51
C PHE A 207 -2.64 20.74 19.45
N ALA A 208 -2.87 20.95 20.75
CA ALA A 208 -2.88 19.85 21.72
C ALA A 208 -3.96 18.82 21.40
N GLU A 209 -5.16 19.28 21.05
CA GLU A 209 -6.28 18.43 20.66
C GLU A 209 -5.99 17.64 19.38
N TYR A 210 -5.47 18.30 18.34
CA TYR A 210 -5.17 17.65 17.07
C TYR A 210 -3.99 16.67 17.18
N ARG A 211 -2.96 17.03 17.96
CA ARG A 211 -1.85 16.15 18.30
C ARG A 211 -2.39 14.85 18.92
N ASP A 212 -3.23 14.98 19.94
CA ASP A 212 -3.77 13.82 20.67
C ASP A 212 -4.74 13.01 19.81
N PHE A 213 -5.52 13.67 18.96
CA PHE A 213 -6.41 13.00 18.01
C PHE A 213 -5.65 12.16 16.97
N PHE A 214 -4.58 12.71 16.38
CA PHE A 214 -3.82 12.04 15.33
C PHE A 214 -2.86 10.99 15.86
N ARG A 215 -2.30 11.17 17.06
CA ARG A 215 -1.31 10.23 17.60
C ARG A 215 -1.86 8.80 17.64
N PHE A 216 -1.21 7.90 16.90
CA PHE A 216 -1.56 6.48 16.76
C PHE A 216 -2.99 6.19 16.27
N ARG A 217 -3.67 7.17 15.68
CA ARG A 217 -4.97 6.96 15.07
C ARG A 217 -4.87 5.94 13.94
N LYS A 218 -5.80 4.99 13.90
CA LYS A 218 -5.86 3.97 12.87
C LYS A 218 -6.34 4.55 11.54
N MET A 219 -5.67 4.16 10.47
CA MET A 219 -6.05 4.47 9.11
C MET A 219 -6.06 3.21 8.25
N LEU A 220 -6.95 3.17 7.28
CA LEU A 220 -6.94 2.19 6.21
C LEU A 220 -6.17 2.78 5.03
N LEU A 221 -5.07 2.16 4.65
CA LEU A 221 -4.34 2.47 3.43
C LEU A 221 -4.71 1.46 2.35
N VAL A 222 -5.01 1.96 1.14
CA VAL A 222 -5.32 1.11 -0.02
C VAL A 222 -4.52 1.56 -1.22
N ASN A 223 -3.88 0.61 -1.89
CA ASN A 223 -3.33 0.81 -3.22
C ASN A 223 -4.45 0.58 -4.25
N PRO A 224 -4.93 1.63 -4.95
CA PRO A 224 -6.03 1.50 -5.90
C PRO A 224 -5.67 0.72 -7.18
N ASP A 225 -4.38 0.49 -7.45
CA ASP A 225 -3.92 -0.21 -8.65
C ASP A 225 -3.96 -1.73 -8.51
N ASN A 226 -3.74 -2.25 -7.29
CA ASN A 226 -3.69 -3.69 -7.00
C ASN A 226 -4.69 -4.15 -5.92
N GLY A 227 -5.43 -3.22 -5.31
CA GLY A 227 -6.45 -3.52 -4.29
C GLY A 227 -5.89 -3.94 -2.93
N ARG A 228 -4.56 -3.95 -2.74
CA ARG A 228 -3.96 -4.30 -1.45
C ARG A 228 -4.29 -3.23 -0.42
N ALA A 229 -4.66 -3.68 0.77
CA ALA A 229 -5.06 -2.81 1.86
C ALA A 229 -4.42 -3.21 3.18
N ILE A 230 -4.10 -2.20 3.99
CA ILE A 230 -3.39 -2.37 5.25
C ILE A 230 -3.92 -1.38 6.28
N VAL A 231 -4.15 -1.85 7.50
CA VAL A 231 -4.48 -1.01 8.65
C VAL A 231 -3.19 -0.52 9.27
N THR A 232 -3.05 0.79 9.41
CA THR A 232 -1.84 1.44 9.91
C THR A 232 -2.15 2.36 11.08
N ALA A 233 -1.12 2.76 11.82
CA ALA A 233 -1.19 3.81 12.82
C ALA A 233 -0.48 5.07 12.30
N ILE A 234 -1.02 6.25 12.61
CA ILE A 234 -0.28 7.50 12.42
C ILE A 234 0.86 7.54 13.45
N GLY A 235 2.06 7.15 13.03
CA GLY A 235 3.26 7.07 13.87
C GLY A 235 4.15 8.32 13.79
N ASP A 236 3.94 9.17 12.78
CA ASP A 236 4.72 10.39 12.58
C ASP A 236 3.93 11.49 11.86
N ALA A 237 4.44 12.72 11.90
CA ALA A 237 3.96 13.87 11.14
C ALA A 237 4.94 14.21 10.02
N GLY A 238 4.45 14.22 8.78
CA GLY A 238 5.27 14.43 7.58
C GLY A 238 4.63 13.79 6.35
N PRO A 239 5.30 13.80 5.21
CA PRO A 239 6.50 14.57 4.88
C PRO A 239 6.16 16.05 4.63
N ALA A 240 7.16 16.94 4.55
CA ALA A 240 6.92 18.35 4.26
C ALA A 240 6.25 18.57 2.89
N ALA A 241 5.39 19.60 2.78
CA ALA A 241 4.58 19.87 1.58
C ALA A 241 5.42 20.01 0.30
N TRP A 242 6.63 20.57 0.39
CA TRP A 242 7.53 20.80 -0.75
C TRP A 242 8.13 19.51 -1.32
N THR A 243 8.07 18.38 -0.61
CA THR A 243 8.63 17.10 -1.08
C THR A 243 7.82 16.49 -2.24
N GLY A 244 6.60 16.97 -2.47
CA GLY A 244 5.65 16.41 -3.44
C GLY A 244 5.05 15.06 -3.02
N LYS A 245 5.50 14.49 -1.89
CA LYS A 245 4.85 13.39 -1.20
C LYS A 245 3.78 13.96 -0.27
N HIS A 246 2.76 13.16 -0.01
CA HIS A 246 1.64 13.53 0.87
C HIS A 246 1.57 12.60 2.09
N LEU A 247 2.24 11.45 1.99
CA LEU A 247 2.26 10.40 2.98
C LEU A 247 3.64 9.74 2.98
N GLY A 248 4.08 9.27 4.14
CA GLY A 248 5.20 8.35 4.31
C GLY A 248 4.70 7.01 4.84
N GLY A 249 5.28 5.90 4.39
CA GLY A 249 4.98 4.57 4.91
C GLY A 249 6.23 3.88 5.43
N SER A 250 6.08 3.10 6.51
CA SER A 250 7.13 2.21 6.99
C SER A 250 7.62 1.26 5.88
N PRO A 251 8.82 0.68 6.00
CA PRO A 251 9.32 -0.31 5.05
C PRO A 251 8.34 -1.46 4.79
N GLU A 252 7.67 -1.96 5.83
CA GLU A 252 6.67 -3.02 5.76
C GLU A 252 5.41 -2.58 5.03
N VAL A 253 4.90 -1.39 5.32
CA VAL A 253 3.73 -0.81 4.63
C VAL A 253 4.02 -0.65 3.14
N MET A 254 5.18 -0.09 2.80
CA MET A 254 5.59 0.15 1.41
C MET A 254 5.82 -1.15 0.65
N SER A 255 6.43 -2.14 1.31
CA SER A 255 6.65 -3.48 0.77
C SER A 255 5.33 -4.18 0.49
N TYR A 256 4.43 -4.21 1.47
CA TYR A 256 3.12 -4.86 1.35
C TYR A 256 2.27 -4.22 0.26
N LEU A 257 2.20 -2.88 0.21
CA LEU A 257 1.42 -2.16 -0.80
C LEU A 257 2.05 -2.20 -2.20
N GLU A 258 3.23 -2.79 -2.35
CA GLU A 258 3.99 -2.82 -3.61
C GLU A 258 4.31 -1.42 -4.15
N ARG A 259 4.55 -0.44 -3.26
CA ARG A 259 4.96 0.93 -3.61
C ARG A 259 6.48 1.12 -3.64
N TYR A 260 7.21 0.00 -3.81
CA TYR A 260 8.67 -0.10 -3.83
C TYR A 260 9.27 -0.24 -5.26
N ASP A 261 8.46 -0.09 -6.32
CA ASP A 261 8.77 -0.45 -7.72
C ASP A 261 9.77 0.47 -8.47
N GLY A 262 10.76 1.00 -7.76
CA GLY A 262 11.89 1.75 -8.33
C GLY A 262 11.75 3.27 -8.21
N ALA A 263 10.53 3.80 -8.13
CA ALA A 263 10.29 5.19 -7.75
C ALA A 263 10.09 5.39 -6.23
N GLN A 264 9.89 4.28 -5.49
CA GLN A 264 9.52 4.28 -4.06
C GLN A 264 8.39 5.28 -3.73
N ARG A 265 7.46 5.44 -4.68
CA ARG A 265 6.39 6.44 -4.63
C ARG A 265 5.21 5.99 -5.48
N GLY A 266 3.98 6.15 -4.98
CA GLY A 266 2.78 5.89 -5.77
C GLY A 266 1.49 6.34 -5.11
N PRO A 267 0.36 6.33 -5.86
CA PRO A 267 -0.93 6.77 -5.33
C PRO A 267 -1.46 5.82 -4.26
N VAL A 268 -2.03 6.35 -3.19
CA VAL A 268 -2.75 5.58 -2.18
C VAL A 268 -3.95 6.35 -1.69
N LEU A 269 -4.98 5.60 -1.31
CA LEU A 269 -6.08 6.10 -0.49
C LEU A 269 -5.71 5.90 0.97
N TYR A 270 -6.04 6.86 1.82
CA TYR A 270 -5.81 6.79 3.26
C TYR A 270 -6.97 7.48 3.97
N PHE A 271 -7.75 6.67 4.68
CA PHE A 271 -8.97 7.09 5.39
C PHE A 271 -8.89 6.66 6.85
N PHE A 272 -9.57 7.38 7.74
CA PHE A 272 -9.65 6.95 9.14
C PHE A 272 -10.48 5.69 9.27
N ILE A 273 -10.15 4.90 10.28
CA ILE A 273 -11.02 3.82 10.76
C ILE A 273 -11.64 4.30 12.06
N ASP A 274 -12.96 4.36 12.09
CA ASP A 274 -13.74 4.69 13.28
C ASP A 274 -13.84 3.43 14.16
N ASP A 275 -12.80 3.24 14.97
CA ASP A 275 -12.59 2.10 15.88
C ASP A 275 -12.45 2.57 17.34
N PRO A 276 -13.53 3.08 17.96
CA PRO A 276 -13.47 3.66 19.32
C PRO A 276 -13.13 2.62 20.39
N GLU A 277 -13.36 1.34 20.12
CA GLU A 277 -13.06 0.24 21.04
C GLU A 277 -11.69 -0.41 20.79
N ASN A 278 -10.89 0.12 19.86
CA ASN A 278 -9.57 -0.39 19.49
C ASN A 278 -9.55 -1.89 19.08
N LYS A 279 -10.61 -2.38 18.43
CA LYS A 279 -10.80 -3.81 18.08
C LYS A 279 -10.16 -4.22 16.75
N ILE A 280 -9.89 -3.29 15.85
CA ILE A 280 -9.39 -3.60 14.51
C ILE A 280 -7.86 -3.72 14.55
N PRO A 281 -7.25 -4.89 14.30
CA PRO A 281 -5.79 -5.04 14.41
C PRO A 281 -5.05 -4.24 13.34
N LEU A 282 -3.81 -3.85 13.64
CA LEU A 282 -2.88 -3.29 12.66
C LEU A 282 -2.38 -4.40 11.73
N GLY A 283 -2.04 -4.02 10.49
CA GLY A 283 -1.46 -4.92 9.50
C GLY A 283 -2.37 -5.22 8.30
N PRO A 284 -1.93 -6.12 7.40
CA PRO A 284 -2.63 -6.44 6.16
C PRO A 284 -4.08 -6.90 6.34
N VAL A 285 -4.98 -6.44 5.47
CA VAL A 285 -6.39 -6.85 5.46
C VAL A 285 -6.80 -7.41 4.10
N LYS A 286 -7.84 -8.25 4.09
CA LYS A 286 -8.31 -9.01 2.92
C LYS A 286 -9.81 -8.88 2.75
#